data_AF-A0A9X6NZ58-F1
#
_entry.id   AF-A0A9X6NZ58-F1
#
_cell.length_a   1.000
_cell.length_b   1.000
_cell.length_c   1.000
_cell.angle_alpha   90.00
_cell.angle_beta   90.00
_cell.angle_gamma   90.00
#
_symmetry.space_group_name_H-M   'P 1'
#
loop_
_entity.id
_entity.type
_entity.pdbx_description
1 polymer ?
#
loop_
_entity_poly.entity_id
_entity_poly.type
_entity_poly.pdbx_seq_one_letter_code
_entity_poly.pdbx_strand_id
1 'polypeptide(L)'
;MRNRIKNLRIANNISQAELGNKVKASNQAISAYESGFRNPKPETWQALADYFNVSIAYLKGAYSKDEILKMLQEAYKKAPHYGANSYYQVRNEISFNVDLVMIAHGFIEPNEPSINGMLSQSDVNNFEFWKQNFSFIFESVAIAWLISRPIEVSDDEILKAINEAIQIELSKLATDTRERQDKDGYWLESPSKYLSKRQEFINDHITQDGTLEF
;
A
#
# COMPACT_ATOMS: atom_id res chain seq x y z
N MET A 1 -1.16 17.76 -15.60
CA MET A 1 -1.78 17.50 -14.29
C MET A 1 -3.15 16.88 -14.48
N ARG A 2 -3.23 15.56 -14.29
CA ARG A 2 -4.45 14.78 -14.50
C ARG A 2 -5.33 14.83 -13.24
N ASN A 3 -6.42 15.59 -13.28
CA ASN A 3 -7.43 15.57 -12.21
C ASN A 3 -8.41 14.39 -12.41
N ARG A 4 -9.26 14.12 -11.41
CA ARG A 4 -10.22 13.00 -11.42
C ARG A 4 -11.65 13.41 -11.75
N ILE A 5 -11.90 14.65 -12.15
CA ILE A 5 -13.27 15.17 -12.40
C ILE A 5 -13.99 14.30 -13.43
N LYS A 6 -13.35 14.05 -14.59
CA LYS A 6 -13.91 13.23 -15.66
C LYS A 6 -14.17 11.80 -15.20
N ASN A 7 -13.21 11.20 -14.50
CA ASN A 7 -13.31 9.82 -14.04
C ASN A 7 -14.49 9.65 -13.07
N LEU A 8 -14.63 10.55 -12.10
CA LEU A 8 -15.72 10.54 -11.14
C LEU A 8 -17.08 10.83 -11.80
N ARG A 9 -17.11 11.76 -12.75
CA ARG A 9 -18.32 12.05 -13.53
C ARG A 9 -18.82 10.81 -14.28
N ILE A 10 -17.93 10.11 -14.99
CA ILE A 10 -18.27 8.90 -15.73
C ILE A 10 -18.70 7.78 -14.77
N ALA A 11 -18.00 7.60 -13.65
CA ALA A 11 -18.37 6.62 -12.62
C ALA A 11 -19.77 6.87 -12.01
N ASN A 12 -20.21 8.13 -11.98
CA ASN A 12 -21.55 8.52 -11.53
C ASN A 12 -22.60 8.51 -12.66
N ASN A 13 -22.24 8.10 -13.89
CA ASN A 13 -23.13 8.03 -15.05
C ASN A 13 -23.86 9.34 -15.39
N ILE A 14 -23.20 10.49 -15.23
CA ILE A 14 -23.77 11.80 -15.57
C ILE A 14 -23.01 12.50 -16.70
N SER A 15 -23.70 13.36 -17.43
CA SER A 15 -23.15 14.24 -18.46
C SER A 15 -22.40 15.44 -17.87
N GLN A 16 -21.57 16.09 -18.68
CA GLN A 16 -20.87 17.32 -18.28
C GLN A 16 -21.85 18.47 -17.97
N ALA A 17 -22.98 18.52 -18.68
CA ALA A 17 -24.04 19.50 -18.43
C ALA A 17 -24.73 19.27 -17.07
N GLU A 18 -25.04 18.02 -16.73
CA GLU A 18 -25.61 17.68 -15.43
C GLU A 18 -24.66 18.00 -14.28
N LEU A 19 -23.38 17.65 -14.41
CA LEU A 19 -22.37 18.02 -13.41
C LEU A 19 -22.29 19.54 -13.27
N GLY A 20 -22.24 20.27 -14.39
CA GLY A 20 -22.22 21.73 -14.41
C GLY A 20 -23.39 22.34 -13.65
N ASN A 21 -24.61 21.85 -13.88
CA ASN A 21 -25.80 22.30 -13.16
C ASN A 21 -25.69 22.06 -11.64
N LYS A 22 -25.12 20.93 -11.21
CA LYS A 22 -24.95 20.60 -9.79
C LYS A 22 -23.93 21.51 -9.09
N VAL A 23 -22.82 21.84 -9.76
CA VAL A 23 -21.74 22.66 -9.17
C VAL A 23 -21.74 24.12 -9.62
N LYS A 24 -22.83 24.59 -10.23
CA LYS A 24 -23.01 25.95 -10.75
C LYS A 24 -21.89 26.38 -11.72
N ALA A 25 -21.51 25.47 -12.62
CA ALA A 25 -20.56 25.71 -13.71
C ALA A 25 -21.20 25.45 -15.08
N SER A 26 -20.74 26.11 -16.13
CA SER A 26 -21.22 25.80 -17.48
C SER A 26 -20.68 24.45 -17.96
N ASN A 27 -21.39 23.83 -18.92
CA ASN A 27 -20.93 22.61 -19.59
C ASN A 27 -19.50 22.78 -20.18
N GLN A 28 -19.24 23.94 -20.80
CA GLN A 28 -17.92 24.27 -21.34
C GLN A 28 -16.86 24.39 -20.25
N ALA A 29 -17.21 24.95 -19.09
CA ALA A 29 -16.30 25.04 -17.95
C ALA A 29 -15.93 23.64 -17.43
N ILE A 30 -16.91 22.75 -17.26
CA ILE A 30 -16.65 21.35 -16.87
C ILE A 30 -15.73 20.66 -17.88
N SER A 31 -16.00 20.78 -19.18
CA SER A 31 -15.15 20.21 -20.22
C SER A 31 -13.71 20.74 -20.15
N ALA A 32 -13.53 22.05 -19.94
CA ALA A 32 -12.21 22.66 -19.76
C ALA A 32 -11.50 22.25 -18.46
N TYR A 33 -12.25 21.98 -17.39
CA TYR A 33 -11.70 21.46 -16.14
C TYR A 33 -11.24 20.02 -16.31
N GLU A 34 -12.06 19.17 -16.95
CA GLU A 34 -11.76 17.76 -17.19
C GLU A 34 -10.52 17.55 -18.05
N SER A 35 -10.28 18.42 -19.03
CA SER A 35 -9.08 18.38 -19.88
C SER A 35 -7.85 19.00 -19.23
N GLY A 36 -8.01 19.69 -18.09
CA GLY A 36 -6.95 20.49 -17.48
C GLY A 36 -6.62 21.78 -18.23
N PHE A 37 -7.38 22.13 -19.28
CA PHE A 37 -7.23 23.39 -20.01
C PHE A 37 -7.47 24.61 -19.11
N ARG A 38 -8.38 24.48 -18.15
CA ARG A 38 -8.66 25.50 -17.14
C ARG A 38 -8.64 24.88 -15.76
N ASN A 39 -8.04 25.58 -14.79
CA ASN A 39 -8.16 25.19 -13.38
C ASN A 39 -9.44 25.76 -12.75
N PRO A 40 -10.24 24.93 -12.05
CA PRO A 40 -11.31 25.41 -11.18
C PRO A 40 -10.78 26.37 -10.10
N LYS A 41 -11.63 27.30 -9.66
CA LYS A 41 -11.38 28.14 -8.49
C LYS A 41 -11.52 27.32 -7.19
N PRO A 42 -10.97 27.76 -6.05
CA PRO A 42 -11.09 27.04 -4.78
C PRO A 42 -12.53 26.64 -4.42
N GLU A 43 -13.50 27.53 -4.64
CA GLU A 43 -14.91 27.28 -4.33
C GLU A 43 -15.50 26.22 -5.26
N THR A 44 -15.08 26.20 -6.53
CA THR A 44 -15.49 25.18 -7.50
C THR A 44 -14.85 23.82 -7.18
N TRP A 45 -13.59 23.81 -6.73
CA TRP A 45 -12.95 22.58 -6.25
C TRP A 45 -13.70 22.00 -5.06
N GLN A 46 -14.10 22.84 -4.11
CA GLN A 46 -14.90 22.41 -2.96
C GLN A 46 -16.26 21.85 -3.40
N ALA A 47 -16.99 22.57 -4.26
CA ALA A 47 -18.30 22.12 -4.74
C ALA A 47 -18.23 20.78 -5.50
N LEU A 48 -17.19 20.56 -6.32
CA LEU A 48 -16.95 19.28 -6.98
C LEU A 48 -16.59 18.17 -5.98
N ALA A 49 -15.74 18.47 -5.00
CA ALA A 49 -15.34 17.53 -3.96
C ALA A 49 -16.53 17.08 -3.10
N ASP A 50 -17.37 18.03 -2.68
CA ASP A 50 -18.60 17.77 -1.93
C ASP A 50 -19.59 16.95 -2.75
N TYR A 51 -19.78 17.28 -4.03
CA TYR A 51 -20.67 16.55 -4.92
C TYR A 51 -20.27 15.08 -5.07
N PHE A 52 -18.98 14.80 -5.22
CA PHE A 52 -18.45 13.44 -5.37
C PHE A 52 -18.17 12.75 -4.03
N ASN A 53 -18.35 13.45 -2.89
CA ASN A 53 -18.01 12.98 -1.55
C ASN A 53 -16.56 12.46 -1.44
N VAL A 54 -15.60 13.25 -1.94
CA VAL A 54 -14.16 12.94 -1.89
C VAL A 54 -13.35 14.14 -1.38
N SER A 55 -12.09 13.92 -1.03
CA SER A 55 -11.21 15.04 -0.68
C SER A 55 -10.83 15.86 -1.91
N ILE A 56 -10.58 17.17 -1.72
CA ILE A 56 -10.06 18.03 -2.79
C ILE A 56 -8.73 17.50 -3.32
N ALA A 57 -7.85 16.99 -2.44
CA ALA A 57 -6.57 16.42 -2.85
C ALA A 57 -6.75 15.26 -3.82
N TYR A 58 -7.62 14.30 -3.49
CA TYR A 58 -7.93 13.17 -4.35
C TYR A 58 -8.53 13.63 -5.68
N LEU A 59 -9.50 14.55 -5.63
CA LEU A 59 -10.12 15.12 -6.83
C LEU A 59 -9.10 15.79 -7.77
N LYS A 60 -8.10 16.46 -7.19
CA LYS A 60 -6.99 17.09 -7.93
C LYS A 60 -5.95 16.10 -8.46
N GLY A 61 -6.02 14.82 -8.09
CA GLY A 61 -5.13 13.78 -8.58
C GLY A 61 -4.20 13.17 -7.54
N ALA A 62 -4.30 13.54 -6.25
CA ALA A 62 -3.59 12.80 -5.20
C ALA A 62 -4.11 11.34 -5.11
N TYR A 63 -3.28 10.47 -4.55
CA TYR A 63 -3.65 9.08 -4.32
C TYR A 63 -4.57 8.95 -3.11
N SER A 64 -5.50 8.01 -3.15
CA SER A 64 -6.23 7.56 -1.96
C SER A 64 -5.42 6.52 -1.20
N LYS A 65 -5.71 6.35 0.09
CA LYS A 65 -5.13 5.26 0.89
C LYS A 65 -5.41 3.89 0.26
N ASP A 66 -6.62 3.69 -0.22
CA ASP A 66 -7.02 2.43 -0.86
C ASP A 66 -6.22 2.13 -2.14
N GLU A 67 -5.88 3.13 -2.94
CA GLU A 67 -5.04 2.93 -4.13
C GLU A 67 -3.62 2.51 -3.76
N ILE A 68 -3.01 3.16 -2.76
CA ILE A 68 -1.68 2.80 -2.28
C ILE A 68 -1.65 1.36 -1.74
N LEU A 69 -2.65 0.98 -0.94
CA LEU A 69 -2.77 -0.40 -0.44
C LEU A 69 -3.02 -1.42 -1.55
N LYS A 70 -3.81 -1.08 -2.57
CA LYS A 70 -3.99 -1.95 -3.74
C LYS A 70 -2.69 -2.13 -4.51
N MET A 71 -1.88 -1.08 -4.65
CA MET A 71 -0.56 -1.21 -5.27
C MET A 71 0.34 -2.16 -4.49
N LEU A 72 0.36 -2.08 -3.16
CA LEU A 72 1.07 -3.03 -2.29
C LEU A 72 0.56 -4.47 -2.49
N GLN A 73 -0.76 -4.68 -2.42
CA GLN A 73 -1.39 -5.98 -2.61
C GLN A 73 -1.05 -6.60 -3.98
N GLU A 74 -1.13 -5.80 -5.05
CA GLU A 74 -0.83 -6.27 -6.41
C GLU A 74 0.67 -6.50 -6.62
N ALA A 75 1.53 -5.69 -6.00
CA ALA A 75 2.97 -5.92 -6.02
C ALA A 75 3.34 -7.23 -5.30
N TYR A 76 2.70 -7.50 -4.16
CA TYR A 76 2.81 -8.79 -3.51
C TYR A 76 2.38 -9.89 -4.47
N LYS A 77 1.15 -9.88 -5.02
CA LYS A 77 0.66 -10.94 -5.93
C LYS A 77 1.56 -11.23 -7.14
N LYS A 78 2.23 -10.20 -7.68
CA LYS A 78 3.10 -10.32 -8.86
C LYS A 78 4.50 -10.81 -8.56
N ALA A 79 4.92 -10.80 -7.29
CA ALA A 79 6.24 -11.28 -6.91
C ALA A 79 6.41 -12.75 -7.30
N PRO A 80 7.65 -13.19 -7.62
CA PRO A 80 7.92 -14.56 -8.05
C PRO A 80 7.80 -15.54 -6.87
N HIS A 81 6.58 -15.94 -6.53
CA HIS A 81 6.25 -16.72 -5.33
C HIS A 81 6.65 -18.19 -5.31
N TYR A 82 7.32 -18.68 -6.36
CA TYR A 82 7.62 -20.12 -6.48
C TYR A 82 8.94 -20.42 -7.22
N GLY A 83 9.77 -19.40 -7.48
CA GLY A 83 10.98 -19.57 -8.31
C GLY A 83 12.22 -18.79 -7.85
N ALA A 84 12.11 -17.97 -6.80
CA ALA A 84 13.27 -17.34 -6.22
C ALA A 84 13.92 -18.32 -5.23
N ASN A 85 14.87 -19.10 -5.71
CA ASN A 85 15.53 -20.10 -4.87
C ASN A 85 16.53 -19.47 -3.90
N SER A 86 16.92 -18.20 -4.09
CA SER A 86 18.01 -17.58 -3.34
C SER A 86 17.54 -16.42 -2.45
N TYR A 87 17.90 -16.48 -1.16
CA TYR A 87 17.69 -15.40 -0.19
C TYR A 87 18.21 -14.04 -0.70
N TYR A 88 19.35 -14.04 -1.39
CA TYR A 88 19.95 -12.80 -1.89
C TYR A 88 19.11 -12.08 -2.95
N GLN A 89 18.26 -12.81 -3.67
CA GLN A 89 17.36 -12.25 -4.68
C GLN A 89 16.13 -11.61 -4.01
N VAL A 90 15.56 -12.27 -3.00
CA VAL A 90 14.29 -11.85 -2.39
C VAL A 90 14.45 -10.85 -1.25
N ARG A 91 15.61 -10.78 -0.58
CA ARG A 91 15.78 -10.01 0.67
C ARG A 91 15.48 -8.50 0.56
N ASN A 92 15.43 -7.96 -0.65
CA ASN A 92 15.09 -6.55 -0.90
C ASN A 92 13.70 -6.37 -1.51
N GLU A 93 13.00 -7.46 -1.82
CA GLU A 93 11.67 -7.43 -2.42
C GLU A 93 10.62 -6.97 -1.41
N ILE A 94 9.60 -6.30 -1.93
CA ILE A 94 8.47 -5.83 -1.12
C ILE A 94 7.69 -6.99 -0.51
N SER A 95 7.56 -8.11 -1.22
CA SER A 95 6.84 -9.30 -0.76
C SER A 95 7.55 -9.98 0.41
N PHE A 96 8.88 -10.07 0.36
CA PHE A 96 9.67 -10.55 1.48
C PHE A 96 9.50 -9.67 2.73
N ASN A 97 9.53 -8.34 2.56
CA ASN A 97 9.33 -7.43 3.68
C ASN A 97 7.89 -7.48 4.24
N VAL A 98 6.89 -7.72 3.38
CA VAL A 98 5.51 -8.02 3.82
C VAL A 98 5.50 -9.28 4.70
N ASP A 99 6.11 -10.38 4.25
CA ASP A 99 6.17 -11.63 5.01
C ASP A 99 6.86 -11.42 6.36
N LEU A 100 7.96 -10.65 6.41
CA LEU A 100 8.65 -10.32 7.66
C LEU A 100 7.78 -9.53 8.64
N VAL A 101 6.95 -8.59 8.17
CA VAL A 101 6.00 -7.87 9.04
C VAL A 101 4.99 -8.85 9.63
N MET A 102 4.49 -9.78 8.83
CA MET A 102 3.51 -10.77 9.27
C MET A 102 4.13 -11.76 10.27
N ILE A 103 5.39 -12.18 10.06
CA ILE A 103 6.16 -12.96 11.03
C ILE A 103 6.36 -12.18 12.32
N ALA A 104 6.81 -10.91 12.23
CA ALA A 104 7.04 -10.06 13.39
C ALA A 104 5.76 -9.87 14.23
N HIS A 105 4.59 -9.86 13.59
CA HIS A 105 3.29 -9.79 14.25
C HIS A 105 2.75 -11.14 14.73
N GLY A 106 3.40 -12.26 14.39
CA GLY A 106 3.01 -13.61 14.82
C GLY A 106 1.87 -14.21 14.00
N PHE A 107 1.60 -13.67 12.80
CA PHE A 107 0.64 -14.27 11.86
C PHE A 107 1.25 -15.41 11.06
N ILE A 108 2.57 -15.41 10.88
CA ILE A 108 3.33 -16.44 10.18
C ILE A 108 4.40 -16.95 11.13
N GLU A 109 4.57 -18.26 11.18
CA GLU A 109 5.59 -18.87 12.02
C GLU A 109 6.99 -18.58 11.47
N PRO A 110 7.98 -18.23 12.32
CA PRO A 110 9.34 -17.92 11.86
C PRO A 110 10.01 -19.04 11.04
N ASN A 111 9.63 -20.29 11.29
CA ASN A 111 10.18 -21.49 10.65
C ASN A 111 9.38 -21.97 9.43
N GLU A 112 8.49 -21.14 8.87
CA GLU A 112 7.81 -21.44 7.61
C GLU A 112 8.85 -21.75 6.50
N PRO A 113 8.81 -22.93 5.86
CA PRO A 113 9.81 -23.40 4.87
C PRO A 113 9.57 -22.78 3.49
N SER A 114 9.49 -21.46 3.46
CA SER A 114 9.47 -20.61 2.28
C SER A 114 10.36 -19.39 2.55
N ILE A 115 10.68 -18.59 1.53
CA ILE A 115 11.35 -17.28 1.69
C ILE A 115 10.65 -16.14 0.98
N ASN A 116 9.49 -16.39 0.38
CA ASN A 116 8.66 -15.37 -0.27
C ASN A 116 7.27 -15.95 -0.49
N GLY A 117 6.23 -15.13 -0.37
CA GLY A 117 4.89 -15.57 -0.71
C GLY A 117 4.23 -16.43 0.35
N MET A 118 4.47 -16.16 1.63
CA MET A 118 4.00 -17.01 2.74
C MET A 118 2.53 -16.81 3.11
N LEU A 119 1.91 -15.69 2.70
CA LEU A 119 0.49 -15.45 2.94
C LEU A 119 -0.41 -16.42 2.19
N SER A 120 -1.49 -16.83 2.85
CA SER A 120 -2.53 -17.65 2.24
C SER A 120 -3.21 -16.92 1.08
N GLN A 121 -3.67 -17.66 0.07
CA GLN A 121 -4.39 -17.06 -1.06
C GLN A 121 -5.67 -16.32 -0.61
N SER A 122 -6.31 -16.74 0.49
CA SER A 122 -7.43 -16.02 1.09
C SER A 122 -7.03 -14.66 1.63
N ASP A 123 -5.92 -14.56 2.36
CA ASP A 123 -5.44 -13.30 2.93
C ASP A 123 -4.95 -12.36 1.83
N VAL A 124 -4.20 -12.90 0.86
CA VAL A 124 -3.72 -12.14 -0.30
C VAL A 124 -4.87 -11.48 -1.05
N ASN A 125 -6.03 -12.15 -1.18
CA ASN A 125 -7.20 -11.59 -1.88
C ASN A 125 -8.16 -10.78 -0.99
N ASN A 126 -7.98 -10.82 0.33
CA ASN A 126 -8.81 -10.07 1.26
C ASN A 126 -8.28 -8.64 1.42
N PHE A 127 -8.92 -7.65 0.78
CA PHE A 127 -8.46 -6.27 0.87
C PHE A 127 -8.53 -5.68 2.28
N GLU A 128 -9.44 -6.15 3.14
CA GLU A 128 -9.51 -5.70 4.54
C GLU A 128 -8.32 -6.20 5.37
N PHE A 129 -7.75 -7.36 5.03
CA PHE A 129 -6.51 -7.84 5.63
C PHE A 129 -5.37 -6.83 5.39
N TRP A 130 -5.25 -6.31 4.17
CA TRP A 130 -4.22 -5.30 3.84
C TRP A 130 -4.44 -3.98 4.56
N LYS A 131 -5.69 -3.51 4.66
CA LYS A 131 -6.02 -2.31 5.43
C LYS A 131 -5.66 -2.44 6.90
N GLN A 132 -5.97 -3.58 7.51
CA GLN A 132 -5.75 -3.80 8.93
C GLN A 132 -4.26 -3.90 9.25
N ASN A 133 -3.50 -4.68 8.47
CA ASN A 133 -2.11 -5.00 8.79
C ASN A 133 -1.09 -3.99 8.23
N PHE A 134 -1.42 -3.23 7.19
CA PHE A 134 -0.46 -2.33 6.52
C PHE A 134 -0.85 -0.85 6.55
N SER A 135 -1.81 -0.46 7.40
CA SER A 135 -2.17 0.96 7.57
C SER A 135 -1.03 1.84 8.11
N PHE A 136 -0.03 1.24 8.78
CA PHE A 136 1.14 1.96 9.30
C PHE A 136 1.95 2.66 8.18
N ILE A 137 1.88 2.19 6.92
CA ILE A 137 2.62 2.81 5.81
C ILE A 137 2.26 4.28 5.61
N PHE A 138 1.07 4.70 6.06
CA PHE A 138 0.61 6.09 5.98
C PHE A 138 1.27 7.02 7.02
N GLU A 139 2.05 6.49 7.96
CA GLU A 139 2.91 7.27 8.86
C GLU A 139 4.19 7.75 8.15
N SER A 140 4.55 7.12 7.02
CA SER A 140 5.69 7.55 6.20
C SER A 140 5.43 8.91 5.56
N VAL A 141 6.40 9.82 5.65
CA VAL A 141 6.35 11.16 5.04
C VAL A 141 6.15 11.07 3.52
N ALA A 142 6.83 10.13 2.86
CA ALA A 142 6.72 9.95 1.41
C ALA A 142 5.29 9.56 1.00
N ILE A 143 4.69 8.59 1.71
CA ILE A 143 3.31 8.16 1.47
C ILE A 143 2.31 9.27 1.83
N ALA A 144 2.54 9.99 2.93
CA ALA A 144 1.72 11.11 3.34
C ALA A 144 1.69 12.23 2.27
N TRP A 145 2.79 12.45 1.55
CA TRP A 145 2.83 13.38 0.42
C TRP A 145 2.01 12.91 -0.77
N LEU A 146 2.07 11.62 -1.13
CA LEU A 146 1.29 11.05 -2.23
C LEU A 146 -0.24 11.20 -2.03
N ILE A 147 -0.71 11.14 -0.78
CA ILE A 147 -2.15 11.26 -0.48
C ILE A 147 -2.62 12.70 -0.22
N SER A 148 -1.70 13.63 0.00
CA SER A 148 -2.03 15.03 0.30
C SER A 148 -1.81 15.98 -0.89
N ARG A 149 -1.00 15.59 -1.87
CA ARG A 149 -0.61 16.44 -3.00
C ARG A 149 -0.80 15.71 -4.33
N PRO A 150 -1.35 16.40 -5.36
CA PRO A 150 -1.35 15.85 -6.71
C PRO A 150 0.08 15.89 -7.25
N ILE A 151 0.72 14.72 -7.31
CA ILE A 151 2.08 14.55 -7.83
C ILE A 151 2.01 13.47 -8.89
N GLU A 152 2.62 13.72 -10.05
CA GLU A 152 2.80 12.71 -11.09
C GLU A 152 4.08 11.92 -10.73
N VAL A 153 3.90 10.66 -10.33
CA VAL A 153 4.94 9.74 -9.88
C VAL A 153 4.73 8.41 -10.61
N SER A 154 5.82 7.72 -10.97
CA SER A 154 5.72 6.40 -11.59
C SER A 154 5.28 5.33 -10.58
N ASP A 155 4.69 4.24 -11.07
CA ASP A 155 4.29 3.11 -10.21
C ASP A 155 5.50 2.56 -9.43
N ASP A 156 6.68 2.47 -10.06
CA ASP A 156 7.92 2.00 -9.45
C ASP A 156 8.39 2.89 -8.29
N GLU A 157 8.31 4.21 -8.44
CA GLU A 157 8.65 5.17 -7.37
C GLU A 157 7.67 5.08 -6.20
N ILE A 158 6.38 4.84 -6.46
CA ILE A 158 5.39 4.62 -5.41
C ILE A 158 5.67 3.31 -4.67
N LEU A 159 5.94 2.21 -5.41
CA LEU A 159 6.30 0.93 -4.81
C LEU A 159 7.59 1.02 -3.98
N LYS A 160 8.57 1.81 -4.43
CA LYS A 160 9.77 2.10 -3.65
C LYS A 160 9.42 2.82 -2.34
N ALA A 161 8.59 3.87 -2.39
CA ALA A 161 8.15 4.58 -1.20
C ALA A 161 7.36 3.69 -0.22
N ILE A 162 6.56 2.75 -0.74
CA ILE A 162 5.84 1.76 0.07
C ILE A 162 6.85 0.81 0.74
N ASN A 163 7.82 0.28 -0.02
CA ASN A 163 8.84 -0.63 0.52
C ASN A 163 9.70 0.06 1.59
N GLU A 164 10.07 1.32 1.38
CA GLU A 164 10.76 2.15 2.39
C GLU A 164 9.93 2.30 3.67
N ALA A 165 8.62 2.54 3.55
CA ALA A 165 7.72 2.61 4.70
C ALA A 165 7.67 1.28 5.48
N ILE A 166 7.65 0.14 4.78
CA ILE A 166 7.69 -1.19 5.38
C ILE A 166 9.02 -1.44 6.09
N GLN A 167 10.15 -1.07 5.48
CA GLN A 167 11.47 -1.22 6.08
C GLN A 167 11.66 -0.37 7.35
N ILE A 168 11.09 0.85 7.37
CA ILE A 168 11.07 1.69 8.57
C ILE A 168 10.31 0.96 9.69
N GLU A 169 9.16 0.36 9.39
CA GLU A 169 8.39 -0.39 10.37
C GLU A 169 9.14 -1.64 10.86
N LEU A 170 9.73 -2.42 9.95
CA LEU A 170 10.57 -3.56 10.31
C LEU A 170 11.73 -3.16 11.21
N SER A 171 12.33 -1.98 11.00
CA SER A 171 13.40 -1.46 11.87
C SER A 171 12.89 -1.18 13.28
N LYS A 172 11.67 -0.66 13.43
CA LYS A 172 11.04 -0.47 14.76
C LYS A 172 10.77 -1.83 15.41
N LEU A 173 10.12 -2.75 14.68
CA LEU A 173 9.77 -4.09 15.16
C LEU A 173 10.99 -4.90 15.59
N ALA A 174 12.10 -4.79 14.85
CA ALA A 174 13.37 -5.46 15.19
C ALA A 174 13.96 -5.01 16.55
N THR A 175 13.57 -3.83 17.05
CA THR A 175 14.00 -3.32 18.36
C THR A 175 12.93 -3.45 19.44
N ASP A 176 11.71 -3.87 19.07
CA ASP A 176 10.61 -4.02 20.01
C ASP A 176 10.71 -5.35 20.76
N THR A 177 11.03 -5.27 22.05
CA THR A 177 11.20 -6.40 22.95
C THR A 177 9.98 -6.69 23.83
N ARG A 178 8.86 -5.97 23.61
CA ARG A 178 7.65 -6.12 24.41
C ARG A 178 6.84 -7.32 23.95
N GLU A 179 6.47 -8.17 24.90
CA GLU A 179 5.47 -9.22 24.67
C GLU A 179 4.08 -8.60 24.50
N ARG A 180 3.22 -9.27 23.74
CA ARG A 180 1.88 -8.79 23.40
C ARG A 180 0.90 -9.95 23.41
N GLN A 181 -0.39 -9.63 23.47
CA GLN A 181 -1.44 -10.63 23.28
C GLN A 181 -2.01 -10.55 21.87
N ASP A 182 -2.35 -11.70 21.30
CA ASP A 182 -3.16 -11.76 20.09
C ASP A 182 -4.62 -11.39 20.36
N LYS A 183 -5.46 -11.43 19.32
CA LYS A 183 -6.90 -11.13 19.40
C LYS A 183 -7.68 -12.07 20.33
N ASP A 184 -7.15 -13.26 20.58
CA ASP A 184 -7.76 -14.33 21.37
C ASP A 184 -7.18 -14.36 22.81
N GLY A 185 -6.24 -13.46 23.12
CA GLY A 185 -5.62 -13.30 24.44
C GLY A 185 -4.38 -14.17 24.68
N TYR A 186 -3.88 -14.88 23.66
CA TYR A 186 -2.66 -15.67 23.78
C TYR A 186 -1.43 -14.78 23.75
N TRP A 187 -0.48 -15.09 24.63
CA TRP A 187 0.80 -14.38 24.68
C TRP A 187 1.66 -14.74 23.48
N LEU A 188 2.09 -13.70 22.78
CA LEU A 188 3.05 -13.75 21.69
C LEU A 188 4.39 -13.21 22.19
N GLU A 189 5.46 -13.85 21.72
CA GLU A 189 6.81 -13.31 21.87
C GLU A 189 6.94 -11.92 21.21
N SER A 190 7.97 -11.18 21.62
CA SER A 190 8.22 -9.84 21.08
C SER A 190 8.48 -9.87 19.57
N PRO A 191 8.14 -8.78 18.83
CA PRO A 191 8.40 -8.75 17.39
C PRO A 191 9.88 -8.98 17.06
N SER A 192 10.79 -8.42 17.87
CA SER A 192 12.23 -8.63 17.72
C SER A 192 12.61 -10.12 17.78
N LYS A 193 11.98 -10.89 18.68
CA LYS A 193 12.28 -12.31 18.88
C LYS A 193 11.76 -13.17 17.73
N TYR A 194 10.57 -12.86 17.20
CA TYR A 194 10.05 -13.49 15.97
C TYR A 194 11.01 -13.26 14.79
N LEU A 195 11.49 -12.02 14.61
CA LEU A 195 12.43 -11.68 13.54
C LEU A 195 13.80 -12.35 13.74
N SER A 196 14.31 -12.42 14.96
CA SER A 196 15.56 -13.15 15.26
C SER A 196 15.45 -14.63 14.92
N LYS A 197 14.37 -15.30 15.37
CA LYS A 197 14.10 -16.70 15.03
C LYS A 197 14.00 -16.93 13.53
N ARG A 198 13.39 -15.98 12.80
CA ARG A 198 13.31 -16.06 11.35
C ARG A 198 14.69 -15.99 10.69
N GLN A 199 15.54 -15.09 11.18
CA GLN A 199 16.91 -14.97 10.67
C GLN A 199 17.74 -16.21 10.98
N GLU A 200 17.61 -16.79 12.18
CA GLU A 200 18.23 -18.06 12.56
C GLU A 200 17.78 -19.19 11.62
N PHE A 201 16.46 -19.33 11.41
CA PHE A 201 15.92 -20.31 10.48
C PHE A 201 16.49 -20.16 9.07
N ILE A 202 16.58 -18.93 8.53
CA ILE A 202 17.21 -18.70 7.23
C ILE A 202 18.68 -19.11 7.24
N ASN A 203 19.43 -18.74 8.28
CA ASN A 203 20.86 -19.05 8.39
C ASN A 203 21.14 -20.56 8.47
N ASP A 204 20.25 -21.32 9.10
CA ASP A 204 20.39 -22.77 9.26
C ASP A 204 20.14 -23.54 7.97
N HIS A 205 19.37 -22.96 7.03
CA HIS A 205 18.94 -23.63 5.79
C HIS A 205 19.56 -23.02 4.53
N ILE A 206 20.25 -21.88 4.64
CA ILE A 206 20.88 -21.22 3.50
C ILE A 206 22.22 -21.88 3.12
N THR A 207 22.37 -22.25 1.85
CA THR A 207 23.60 -22.79 1.28
C THR A 207 24.56 -21.65 0.88
N GLN A 208 25.77 -21.99 0.45
CA GLN A 208 26.78 -21.00 0.06
C GLN A 208 26.37 -20.13 -1.14
N ASP A 209 25.56 -20.64 -2.06
CA ASP A 209 25.05 -19.87 -3.21
C ASP A 209 23.78 -19.06 -2.86
N GLY A 210 23.37 -19.10 -1.59
CA GLY A 210 22.22 -18.40 -1.06
C GLY A 210 20.90 -19.14 -1.24
N THR A 211 20.90 -20.35 -1.81
CA THR A 211 19.70 -21.17 -1.91
C THR A 211 19.27 -21.75 -0.56
N LEU A 212 17.97 -22.03 -0.37
CA LEU A 212 17.51 -22.69 0.85
C LEU A 212 17.14 -24.15 0.61
N GLU A 213 17.62 -25.01 1.50
CA GLU A 213 17.29 -26.44 1.55
C GLU A 213 16.56 -26.70 2.87
N PHE A 214 15.29 -27.11 2.78
CA PHE A 214 14.41 -27.43 3.93
C PHE A 214 14.22 -28.93 4.10
#